data_AF-A0A847N148-F1
#
_entry.id   AF-A0A847N148-F1
#
_cell.length_a   1.000
_cell.length_b   1.000
_cell.length_c   1.000
_cell.angle_alpha   90.00
_cell.angle_beta   90.00
_cell.angle_gamma   90.00
#
_symmetry.space_group_name_H-M   'P 1'
#
loop_
_entity.id
_entity.type
_entity.pdbx_description
1 polymer ?
#
loop_
_entity_poly.entity_id
_entity_poly.type
_entity_poly.pdbx_seq_one_letter_code
_entity_poly.pdbx_strand_id
1 'polypeptide(L)' 'MAKKEVKKVVDLGHGVGRRKTAVARVYLREGEGKIVVNGRDVDSYFGNPMLVFIVKQPLVTSEAEGKYDILINVVGG' A
#
# COMPACT_ATOMS: atom_id res chain seq x y z
N MET A 1 31.47 4.07 -7.27
CA MET A 1 30.29 4.79 -6.74
C MET A 1 29.07 4.23 -7.45
N ALA A 2 28.18 3.57 -6.70
CA ALA A 2 27.27 2.55 -7.22
C ALA A 2 26.20 3.10 -8.18
N LYS A 3 26.06 2.46 -9.34
CA LYS A 3 24.94 2.67 -10.26
C LYS A 3 23.67 2.16 -9.57
N LYS A 4 22.76 3.07 -9.20
CA LYS A 4 21.41 2.68 -8.74
C LYS A 4 20.63 2.24 -9.98
N GLU A 5 20.49 0.94 -10.15
CA GLU A 5 19.64 0.37 -11.19
C GLU A 5 18.19 0.83 -10.94
N VAL A 6 17.69 1.68 -11.83
CA VAL A 6 16.29 2.12 -11.82
C VAL A 6 15.49 0.95 -12.39
N LYS A 7 15.03 0.03 -11.52
CA LYS A 7 14.04 -0.99 -11.90
C LYS A 7 12.84 -0.25 -12.51
N LYS A 8 12.44 -0.64 -13.72
CA LYS A 8 11.19 -0.19 -14.35
C LYS A 8 10.06 -0.58 -13.42
N VAL A 9 9.49 0.38 -12.70
CA VAL A 9 8.33 0.16 -11.83
C VAL A 9 7.12 0.04 -12.72
N VAL A 10 6.78 -1.19 -13.08
CA VAL A 10 5.52 -1.52 -13.75
C VAL A 10 4.46 -1.65 -12.66
N ASP A 11 3.40 -0.84 -12.74
CA ASP A 11 2.23 -1.03 -11.89
C ASP A 11 1.53 -2.31 -12.37
N LEU A 12 1.53 -3.37 -11.55
CA LEU A 12 0.93 -4.66 -11.89
C LEU A 12 -0.60 -4.57 -12.00
N GLY A 13 -1.18 -3.66 -11.23
CA GLY A 13 -2.62 -3.48 -11.17
C GLY A 13 -2.99 -2.28 -10.33
N HIS A 14 -4.20 -1.78 -10.57
CA HIS A 14 -4.82 -0.75 -9.75
C HIS A 14 -6.18 -1.23 -9.25
N GLY A 15 -6.52 -0.86 -8.03
CA GLY A 15 -7.79 -1.17 -7.40
C GLY A 15 -8.39 0.07 -6.75
N VAL A 16 -9.71 0.07 -6.57
CA VAL A 16 -10.41 1.16 -5.87
C VAL A 16 -11.22 0.57 -4.72
N GLY A 17 -10.96 1.05 -3.51
CA GLY A 17 -11.76 0.79 -2.32
C GLY A 17 -12.63 1.99 -1.97
N ARG A 18 -13.86 1.75 -1.50
CA ARG A 18 -14.79 2.81 -1.07
C ARG A 18 -15.40 2.45 0.28
N ARG A 19 -15.45 3.40 1.22
CA ARG A 19 -16.13 3.24 2.52
C ARG A 19 -16.76 4.56 2.94
N LYS A 20 -18.08 4.59 3.15
CA LYS A 20 -18.84 5.81 3.42
C LYS A 20 -18.57 6.87 2.34
N THR A 21 -17.92 7.97 2.69
CA THR A 21 -17.50 9.09 1.83
C THR A 21 -16.05 8.99 1.38
N ALA A 22 -15.28 8.02 1.88
CA ALA A 22 -13.86 7.84 1.57
C ALA A 22 -13.65 6.94 0.35
N VAL A 23 -12.72 7.34 -0.52
CA VAL A 23 -12.28 6.62 -1.71
C VAL A 23 -10.76 6.40 -1.63
N ALA A 24 -10.33 5.15 -1.68
CA ALA A 24 -8.93 4.74 -1.72
C ALA A 24 -8.60 4.20 -3.11
N ARG A 25 -7.60 4.76 -3.78
CA ARG A 25 -7.00 4.21 -5.00
C ARG A 25 -5.70 3.52 -4.61
N VAL A 26 -5.60 2.24 -4.94
CA VAL A 26 -4.48 1.36 -4.60
C VAL A 26 -3.75 1.00 -5.88
N TYR A 27 -2.43 1.15 -5.88
CA TYR A 27 -1.54 0.73 -6.94
C TYR A 27 -0.63 -0.35 -6.39
N LEU A 28 -0.58 -1.49 -7.09
CA LEU A 28 0.22 -2.65 -6.71
C LEU A 28 1.49 -2.69 -7.56
N ARG A 29 2.63 -2.85 -6.90
CA ARG A 29 3.96 -2.98 -7.51
C ARG A 29 4.65 -4.20 -6.93
N GLU A 30 5.41 -4.93 -7.73
CA GLU A 30 6.30 -5.98 -7.22
C GLU A 30 7.44 -5.32 -6.43
N GLY A 31 7.67 -5.73 -5.18
CA GLY A 31 8.56 -5.01 -4.29
C GLY A 31 8.83 -5.67 -2.94
N GLU A 32 9.22 -4.85 -1.96
CA GLU A 32 9.72 -5.26 -0.64
C GLU A 32 8.62 -5.31 0.45
N GLY A 33 7.34 -5.11 0.09
CA GLY A 33 6.24 -5.12 1.04
C GLY A 33 5.97 -3.76 1.69
N LYS A 34 6.45 -2.66 1.10
CA LYS A 34 6.25 -1.31 1.65
C LYS A 34 4.84 -0.82 1.34
N ILE A 35 4.12 -0.39 2.37
CA ILE A 35 2.79 0.16 2.22
C ILE A 35 2.85 1.66 2.56
N VAL A 36 2.56 2.49 1.56
CA VAL A 36 2.59 3.95 1.68
C VAL A 36 1.18 4.49 1.41
N VAL A 37 0.65 5.30 2.33
CA VAL A 37 -0.66 5.93 2.25
C VAL A 37 -0.49 7.45 2.21
N ASN A 38 -0.91 8.10 1.12
CA ASN A 38 -0.81 9.55 0.92
C ASN A 38 0.62 10.09 1.21
N GLY A 39 1.65 9.35 0.81
CA GLY A 39 3.07 9.71 1.02
C GLY A 39 3.60 9.49 2.44
N ARG A 40 2.83 8.85 3.33
CA ARG A 40 3.24 8.47 4.69
C ARG A 40 3.19 6.96 4.88
N ASP A 41 3.98 6.43 5.81
CA ASP A 41 3.87 5.01 6.19
C ASP A 41 2.52 4.72 6.84
N VAL A 42 2.04 3.47 6.69
CA VAL A 42 0.77 3.01 7.27
C VAL A 42 0.68 3.29 8.77
N ASP A 43 1.76 3.04 9.51
CA ASP A 43 1.79 3.23 10.96
C ASP A 43 1.61 4.72 11.33
N SER A 44 2.26 5.61 10.57
CA SER A 44 2.15 7.06 10.76
C SER A 44 0.80 7.61 10.31
N TYR A 45 0.18 7.03 9.28
CA TYR A 45 -1.09 7.50 8.74
C TYR A 45 -2.27 7.17 9.66
N PHE A 46 -2.36 5.92 10.15
CA PHE A 46 -3.50 5.49 10.96
C PHE A 46 -3.31 5.79 12.45
N GLY A 47 -2.07 5.82 12.96
CA GLY A 47 -1.74 6.09 14.37
C GLY A 47 -2.25 5.06 15.39
N ASN A 48 -3.20 4.20 15.02
CA ASN A 48 -3.78 3.15 15.86
C ASN A 48 -3.32 1.77 15.36
N PRO A 49 -2.66 0.95 16.21
CA PRO A 49 -2.15 -0.37 15.81
C PRO A 49 -3.25 -1.34 15.38
N MET A 50 -4.48 -1.23 15.89
CA MET A 50 -5.60 -2.08 15.47
C MET A 50 -6.00 -1.82 14.02
N LEU A 51 -5.96 -0.55 13.57
CA LEU A 51 -6.28 -0.21 12.18
C LEU A 51 -5.21 -0.72 11.23
N VAL A 52 -3.93 -0.63 11.64
CA VAL A 52 -2.81 -1.20 10.89
C VAL A 52 -2.98 -2.71 10.72
N PHE A 53 -3.38 -3.41 11.79
CA PHE A 53 -3.60 -4.86 11.74
C PHE A 53 -4.70 -5.23 10.74
N ILE A 54 -5.82 -4.51 10.75
CA ILE A 54 -6.93 -4.73 9.81
C ILE A 54 -6.48 -4.52 8.36
N VAL A 55 -5.64 -3.52 8.09
CA VAL A 55 -5.12 -3.25 6.74
C VAL A 55 -4.17 -4.35 6.25
N LYS A 56 -3.41 -4.97 7.15
CA LYS A 56 -2.47 -6.06 6.82
C LYS A 56 -3.16 -7.42 6.65
N GLN A 57 -4.26 -7.67 7.36
CA GLN A 57 -5.00 -8.93 7.33
C GLN A 57 -5.27 -9.50 5.92
N PRO A 58 -5.76 -8.74 4.92
CA PRO A 58 -5.96 -9.29 3.57
C PRO A 58 -4.66 -9.73 2.88
N LEU A 59 -3.53 -9.08 3.18
CA LEU A 59 -2.23 -9.46 2.61
C LEU A 59 -1.71 -10.78 3.19
N VAL A 60 -1.98 -11.02 4.48
CA VAL A 60 -1.70 -12.27 5.17
C VAL A 60 -2.51 -13.40 4.55
N THR A 61 -3.82 -13.22 4.38
CA THR A 61 -4.71 -14.25 3.81
C THR A 61 -4.36 -14.61 2.36
N SER A 62 -3.88 -13.65 1.57
CA SER A 62 -3.49 -13.89 0.18
C SER A 62 -2.03 -14.36 0.02
N GLU A 63 -1.31 -14.65 1.10
CA GLU A 63 0.12 -15.00 1.10
C GLU A 63 0.97 -14.00 0.28
N ALA A 64 0.51 -12.76 0.22
CA ALA A 64 1.06 -11.67 -0.57
C ALA A 64 1.96 -10.75 0.27
N GLU A 65 2.11 -11.09 1.55
CA GLU A 65 2.94 -10.37 2.51
C GLU A 65 4.41 -10.37 2.06
N GLY A 66 5.00 -9.17 1.99
CA GLY A 66 6.39 -8.98 1.56
C GLY A 66 6.68 -9.10 0.06
N LYS A 67 5.68 -9.40 -0.78
CA LYS A 67 5.85 -9.56 -2.24
C LYS A 67 5.56 -8.29 -3.02
N TYR A 68 4.71 -7.42 -2.49
CA TYR A 68 4.23 -6.25 -3.21
C TYR A 68 4.40 -4.97 -2.41
N ASP A 69 4.92 -3.95 -3.07
CA ASP A 69 4.83 -2.57 -2.62
C ASP A 69 3.45 -2.02 -3.00
N ILE A 70 2.81 -1.37 -2.04
CA ILE A 70 1.44 -0.87 -2.18
C ILE A 70 1.46 0.63 -2.00
N LEU A 71 1.07 1.35 -3.05
CA LEU A 71 0.92 2.80 -3.02
C LEU A 71 -0.56 3.14 -2.97
N ILE A 72 -0.99 3.86 -1.94
CA ILE A 72 -2.39 4.16 -1.70
C ILE A 72 -2.60 5.66 -1.65
N ASN A 73 -3.51 6.16 -2.49
CA ASN A 73 -4.02 7.53 -2.42
C ASN A 73 -5.45 7.49 -1.87
N VAL A 74 -5.68 8.10 -0.71
CA VAL A 74 -6.98 8.14 -0.05
C VAL A 74 -7.50 9.57 -0.03
N VAL A 75 -8.73 9.77 -0.49
CA VAL A 75 -9.43 11.05 -0.49
C VAL A 75 -10.84 10.86 0.06
N GLY A 76 -11.29 11.80 0.90
CA GLY A 76 -12.57 11.71 1.60
C GLY A 76 -12.46 11.06 2.98
N GLY A 77 -13.52 11.20 3.79
CA GLY A 77 -13.59 10.77 5.19
C GLY A 77 -15.00 10.93 5.74
#